data_AF-A0A9E5F1B4-F1
#
_entry.id   AF-A0A9E5F1B4-F1
#
_cell.length_a   1.000
_cell.length_b   1.000
_cell.length_c   1.000
_cell.angle_alpha   90.00
_cell.angle_beta   90.00
_cell.angle_gamma   90.00
#
_symmetry.space_group_name_H-M   'P 1'
#
loop_
_entity.id
_entity.type
_entity.pdbx_description
1 polymer ?
#
loop_
_entity_poly.entity_id
_entity_poly.type
_entity_poly.pdbx_seq_one_letter_code
_entity_poly.pdbx_strand_id
1 'polypeptide(L)'
;MAWLTAVSDLRTKLSDNTTDRLRAFKRVFGDINGTNLIFKTFEYRRITDFTTASAPLGVYKNGVRISSTGIMSDDLQTGYFTLQSAPLVGDVIEATYYCQYFLDSELQSFLRLASNFIAGGDNYTQAQGGLQTAVLAYAAAEAYQKLALRFADTFSDTYKMQDLPDAEREKIIVQFKKSSEEARTEAMKLRNDFYENRQGQALAPLFGTNLGNVRDVAPNR
;
A
#
# COMPACT_ATOMS: atom_id res chain seq x y z
N MET A 1 6.25 -14.10 -13.71
CA MET A 1 5.08 -13.43 -14.31
C MET A 1 5.31 -11.94 -14.17
N ALA A 2 5.57 -11.24 -15.26
CA ALA A 2 5.64 -9.77 -15.27
C ALA A 2 4.24 -9.28 -15.64
N TRP A 3 3.57 -8.50 -14.78
CA TRP A 3 2.32 -7.87 -15.15
C TRP A 3 2.59 -6.62 -16.00
N LEU A 4 1.53 -6.04 -16.59
CA LEU A 4 1.60 -5.01 -17.64
C LEU A 4 2.43 -3.77 -17.27
N THR A 5 2.55 -3.43 -15.97
CA THR A 5 3.38 -2.33 -15.48
C THR A 5 3.97 -2.59 -14.09
N ALA A 6 5.10 -1.94 -13.77
CA ALA A 6 5.71 -2.00 -12.43
C ALA A 6 4.77 -1.53 -11.30
N VAL A 7 3.89 -0.57 -11.61
CA VAL A 7 2.89 -0.06 -10.65
C VAL A 7 1.83 -1.11 -10.38
N SER A 8 1.35 -1.84 -11.40
CA SER A 8 0.40 -2.94 -11.21
C SER A 8 1.00 -4.10 -10.41
N ASP A 9 2.29 -4.40 -10.60
CA ASP A 9 3.00 -5.41 -9.80
C ASP A 9 3.00 -5.03 -8.32
N LEU A 10 3.39 -3.78 -8.02
CA LEU A 10 3.43 -3.27 -6.66
C LEU A 10 2.03 -3.20 -6.03
N ARG A 11 1.03 -2.73 -6.78
CA ARG A 11 -0.36 -2.64 -6.32
C ARG A 11 -0.93 -4.01 -5.96
N THR A 12 -0.58 -5.03 -6.74
CA THR A 12 -0.94 -6.43 -6.46
C THR A 12 -0.25 -6.93 -5.19
N LYS A 13 1.05 -6.66 -5.01
CA LYS A 13 1.79 -7.05 -3.80
C LYS A 13 1.24 -6.37 -2.53
N LEU A 14 0.64 -5.19 -2.66
CA LEU A 14 0.02 -4.43 -1.56
C LEU A 14 -1.47 -4.72 -1.35
N SER A 15 -2.08 -5.60 -2.16
CA SER A 15 -3.53 -5.83 -2.19
C SER A 15 -4.33 -4.52 -2.19
N ASP A 16 -3.90 -3.60 -3.07
CA ASP A 16 -4.48 -2.27 -3.23
C ASP A 16 -5.15 -2.16 -4.62
N ASN A 17 -5.54 -3.24 -5.29
CA ASN A 17 -6.22 -3.12 -6.59
C ASN A 17 -7.56 -2.38 -6.49
N THR A 18 -8.09 -1.95 -7.63
CA THR A 18 -9.34 -1.16 -7.71
C THR A 18 -10.54 -1.85 -7.08
N THR A 19 -10.51 -3.17 -6.94
CA THR A 19 -11.60 -4.00 -6.40
C THR A 19 -11.25 -4.72 -5.10
N ASP A 20 -10.05 -4.54 -4.55
CA ASP A 20 -9.59 -5.37 -3.42
C ASP A 20 -10.24 -4.95 -2.09
N ARG A 21 -10.67 -3.69 -1.97
CA ARG A 21 -11.14 -3.13 -0.69
C ARG A 21 -12.53 -2.55 -0.80
N LEU A 22 -13.51 -3.44 -0.64
CA LEU A 22 -14.91 -3.07 -0.57
C LEU A 22 -15.25 -2.56 0.84
N ARG A 23 -15.86 -1.39 0.91
CA ARG A 23 -16.59 -0.88 2.08
C ARG A 23 -18.07 -1.04 1.78
N ALA A 24 -18.71 -2.02 2.38
CA ALA A 24 -20.13 -2.29 2.18
C ALA A 24 -20.98 -1.64 3.28
N PHE A 25 -22.07 -0.99 2.88
CA PHE A 25 -23.11 -0.44 3.77
C PHE A 25 -22.55 0.37 4.93
N LYS A 26 -21.55 1.22 4.64
CA LYS A 26 -20.97 2.10 5.66
C LYS A 26 -21.83 3.34 5.81
N ARG A 27 -22.19 3.67 7.04
CA ARG A 27 -22.84 4.95 7.35
C ARG A 27 -21.95 6.12 6.93
N VAL A 28 -22.59 7.16 6.43
CA VAL A 28 -21.92 8.40 6.00
C VAL A 28 -22.00 9.46 7.10
N PHE A 29 -21.08 10.41 7.07
CA PHE A 29 -21.14 11.60 7.92
C PHE A 29 -22.06 12.66 7.31
N GLY A 30 -22.75 13.40 8.17
CA GLY A 30 -23.67 14.46 7.81
C GLY A 30 -24.96 14.35 8.63
N ASP A 31 -25.50 15.48 9.05
CA ASP A 31 -26.73 15.51 9.85
C ASP A 31 -27.94 15.17 8.99
N ILE A 32 -28.88 14.38 9.52
CA ILE A 32 -30.12 14.00 8.86
C ILE A 32 -31.27 14.78 9.50
N ASN A 33 -31.39 16.04 9.09
CA ASN A 33 -32.32 17.01 9.67
C ASN A 33 -33.47 17.39 8.72
N GLY A 34 -33.65 16.70 7.60
CA GLY A 34 -34.68 17.02 6.59
C GLY A 34 -34.28 18.12 5.58
N THR A 35 -33.13 18.78 5.76
CA THR A 35 -32.67 19.87 4.87
C THR A 35 -31.25 19.69 4.36
N ASN A 36 -30.40 18.96 5.07
CA ASN A 36 -29.02 18.72 4.66
C ASN A 36 -28.96 17.84 3.41
N LEU A 37 -28.16 18.29 2.44
CA LEU A 37 -27.92 17.60 1.17
C LEU A 37 -26.51 17.04 1.07
N ILE A 38 -25.61 17.46 1.96
CA ILE A 38 -24.17 17.21 1.84
C ILE A 38 -23.78 16.12 2.84
N PHE A 39 -23.14 15.08 2.32
CA PHE A 39 -22.68 13.95 3.10
C PHE A 39 -21.24 13.60 2.76
N LYS A 40 -20.58 12.87 3.64
CA LYS A 40 -19.18 12.48 3.48
C LYS A 40 -18.97 11.01 3.80
N THR A 41 -18.26 10.29 2.94
CA THR A 41 -17.80 8.93 3.24
C THR A 41 -16.65 8.93 4.26
N PHE A 42 -16.42 7.79 4.93
CA PHE A 42 -15.39 7.70 5.96
C PHE A 42 -13.97 7.76 5.42
N GLU A 43 -13.74 7.18 4.25
CA GLU A 43 -12.41 7.07 3.66
C GLU A 43 -12.13 8.31 2.81
N TYR A 44 -10.91 8.83 2.91
CA TYR A 44 -10.47 10.01 2.13
C TYR A 44 -10.32 9.72 0.65
N ARG A 45 -10.08 8.47 0.24
CA ARG A 45 -9.79 8.13 -1.16
C ARG A 45 -10.67 6.99 -1.64
N ARG A 46 -11.72 7.38 -2.36
CA ARG A 46 -12.65 6.46 -3.00
C ARG A 46 -12.37 6.41 -4.50
N ILE A 47 -12.65 5.26 -5.10
CA ILE A 47 -12.52 5.04 -6.54
C ILE A 47 -13.89 5.04 -7.22
N THR A 48 -14.89 4.49 -6.52
CA THR A 48 -16.25 4.38 -7.00
C THR A 48 -16.93 5.75 -7.05
N ASP A 49 -17.32 6.20 -8.23
CA ASP A 49 -18.14 7.40 -8.45
C ASP A 49 -19.63 7.05 -8.32
N PHE A 50 -20.34 7.71 -7.40
CA PHE A 50 -21.75 7.44 -7.13
C PHE A 50 -22.69 7.94 -8.24
N THR A 51 -22.27 8.90 -9.07
CA THR A 51 -23.07 9.39 -10.21
C THR A 51 -23.13 8.39 -11.36
N THR A 52 -22.23 7.39 -11.37
CA THR A 52 -22.14 6.36 -12.43
C THR A 52 -22.16 4.93 -11.90
N ALA A 53 -21.98 4.73 -10.59
CA ALA A 53 -21.94 3.41 -9.97
C ALA A 53 -23.21 2.59 -10.23
N SER A 54 -23.06 1.28 -10.44
CA SER A 54 -24.15 0.31 -10.53
C SER A 54 -24.21 -0.57 -9.28
N ALA A 55 -25.40 -1.12 -8.97
CA ALA A 55 -25.56 -2.02 -7.84
C ALA A 55 -24.55 -3.20 -7.90
N PRO A 56 -23.95 -3.61 -6.77
CA PRO A 56 -24.24 -3.20 -5.38
C PRO A 56 -23.50 -1.93 -4.91
N LEU A 57 -22.82 -1.21 -5.81
CA LEU A 57 -22.14 0.03 -5.48
C LEU A 57 -23.11 1.22 -5.53
N GLY A 58 -22.93 2.18 -4.63
CA GLY A 58 -23.75 3.39 -4.58
C GLY A 58 -24.17 3.79 -3.17
N VAL A 59 -25.08 4.76 -3.12
CA VAL A 59 -25.67 5.28 -1.89
C VAL A 59 -27.02 4.61 -1.63
N TYR A 60 -27.28 4.28 -0.39
CA TYR A 60 -28.47 3.58 0.09
C TYR A 60 -29.17 4.45 1.13
N LYS A 61 -30.48 4.57 1.00
CA LYS A 61 -31.37 5.20 1.98
C LYS A 61 -32.29 4.14 2.56
N ASN A 62 -32.20 3.88 3.86
CA ASN A 62 -32.97 2.83 4.56
C ASN A 62 -32.88 1.46 3.84
N GLY A 63 -31.70 1.09 3.35
CA GLY A 63 -31.47 -0.15 2.61
C GLY A 63 -31.88 -0.13 1.13
N VAL A 64 -32.51 0.94 0.64
CA VAL A 64 -32.88 1.09 -0.78
C VAL A 64 -31.85 1.94 -1.51
N ARG A 65 -31.32 1.44 -2.62
CA ARG A 65 -30.34 2.17 -3.43
C ARG A 65 -30.97 3.42 -4.03
N ILE A 66 -30.33 4.57 -3.82
CA ILE A 66 -30.66 5.82 -4.50
C ILE A 66 -30.19 5.70 -5.95
N SER A 67 -31.04 6.09 -6.90
CA SER A 67 -30.64 6.16 -8.32
C SER A 67 -29.44 7.08 -8.49
N SER A 68 -28.57 6.79 -9.45
CA SER A 68 -27.41 7.64 -9.75
C SER A 68 -27.81 9.08 -10.13
N THR A 69 -29.02 9.26 -10.68
CA THR A 69 -29.62 10.57 -10.96
C THR A 69 -29.99 11.36 -9.71
N GLY A 70 -30.17 10.69 -8.57
CA GLY A 70 -30.48 11.31 -7.27
C GLY A 70 -29.23 11.84 -6.55
N ILE A 71 -28.06 11.72 -7.16
CA ILE A 71 -26.79 12.26 -6.65
C ILE A 71 -26.39 13.43 -7.56
N MET A 72 -26.33 14.63 -7.00
CA MET A 72 -26.11 15.87 -7.74
C MET A 72 -24.63 16.09 -8.05
N SER A 73 -23.75 15.80 -7.10
CA SER A 73 -22.30 15.86 -7.31
C SER A 73 -21.59 14.85 -6.43
N ASP A 74 -20.41 14.43 -6.87
CA ASP A 74 -19.60 13.46 -6.16
C ASP A 74 -18.11 13.79 -6.28
N ASP A 75 -17.43 13.94 -5.15
CA ASP A 75 -15.98 14.17 -5.07
C ASP A 75 -15.27 12.93 -4.48
N LEU A 76 -14.50 12.28 -5.34
CA LEU A 76 -13.73 11.07 -5.05
C LEU A 76 -12.54 11.32 -4.12
N GLN A 77 -11.95 12.52 -4.15
CA GLN A 77 -10.72 12.86 -3.42
C GLN A 77 -10.97 13.27 -1.97
N THR A 78 -12.14 13.83 -1.70
CA THR A 78 -12.53 14.26 -0.35
C THR A 78 -13.58 13.35 0.27
N GLY A 79 -14.27 12.55 -0.55
CA GLY A 79 -15.37 11.69 -0.15
C GLY A 79 -16.69 12.44 0.07
N TYR A 80 -16.75 13.73 -0.25
CA TYR A 80 -17.99 14.50 -0.20
C TYR A 80 -18.89 14.17 -1.39
N PHE A 81 -20.18 14.07 -1.13
CA PHE A 81 -21.20 13.93 -2.17
C PHE A 81 -22.44 14.69 -1.78
N THR A 82 -23.22 15.07 -2.79
CA THR A 82 -24.47 15.81 -2.59
C THR A 82 -25.65 15.04 -3.17
N LEU A 83 -26.73 14.96 -2.40
CA LEU A 83 -27.98 14.38 -2.86
C LEU A 83 -28.86 15.44 -3.52
N GLN A 84 -29.68 15.03 -4.48
CA GLN A 84 -30.66 15.91 -5.12
C GLN A 84 -31.82 16.29 -4.18
N SER A 85 -32.17 15.41 -3.24
CA SER A 85 -33.23 15.61 -2.26
C SER A 85 -32.74 15.26 -0.86
N ALA A 86 -33.07 16.09 0.13
CA ALA A 86 -32.67 15.86 1.51
C ALA A 86 -33.41 14.61 2.06
N PRO A 87 -32.70 13.73 2.77
CA PRO A 87 -33.35 12.64 3.50
C PRO A 87 -34.20 13.19 4.65
N LEU A 88 -35.30 12.51 4.95
CA LEU A 88 -36.21 12.90 6.03
C LEU A 88 -35.55 12.63 7.40
N VAL A 89 -35.99 13.36 8.42
CA VAL A 89 -35.52 13.13 9.80
C VAL A 89 -35.77 11.67 10.19
N GLY A 90 -34.71 10.97 10.59
CA GLY A 90 -34.76 9.55 10.97
C GLY A 90 -34.40 8.56 9.86
N ASP A 91 -34.20 9.03 8.62
CA ASP A 91 -33.62 8.20 7.55
C ASP A 91 -32.17 7.81 7.90
N VAL A 92 -31.71 6.69 7.35
CA VAL A 92 -30.33 6.23 7.47
C VAL A 92 -29.70 6.22 6.08
N ILE A 93 -28.59 6.94 5.94
CA ILE A 93 -27.79 6.97 4.70
C ILE A 93 -26.55 6.11 4.87
N GLU A 94 -26.38 5.18 3.95
CA GLU A 94 -25.26 4.26 3.86
C GLU A 94 -24.66 4.29 2.47
N ALA A 95 -23.39 3.95 2.34
CA ALA A 95 -22.69 3.92 1.07
C ALA A 95 -21.87 2.65 0.92
N THR A 96 -21.85 2.12 -0.30
CA THR A 96 -21.05 0.96 -0.69
C THR A 96 -20.07 1.37 -1.79
N TYR A 97 -18.76 1.24 -1.53
CA TYR A 97 -17.72 1.75 -2.43
C TYR A 97 -16.37 1.03 -2.26
N TYR A 98 -15.52 1.13 -3.30
CA TYR A 98 -14.12 0.73 -3.25
C TYR A 98 -13.20 1.88 -2.83
N CYS A 99 -12.16 1.57 -2.06
CA CYS A 99 -11.12 2.53 -1.67
C CYS A 99 -9.72 2.04 -2.02
N GLN A 100 -8.79 2.99 -2.09
CA GLN A 100 -7.36 2.74 -2.30
C GLN A 100 -6.56 3.58 -1.32
N TYR A 101 -5.43 3.04 -0.86
CA TYR A 101 -4.54 3.80 0.02
C TYR A 101 -3.55 4.66 -0.75
N PHE A 102 -3.07 4.21 -1.90
CA PHE A 102 -2.02 4.89 -2.65
C PHE A 102 -2.48 5.42 -4.00
N LEU A 103 -1.94 6.58 -4.36
CA LEU A 103 -1.97 7.08 -5.73
C LEU A 103 -0.86 6.41 -6.55
N ASP A 104 -1.07 6.32 -7.85
CA ASP A 104 -0.07 5.76 -8.76
C ASP A 104 1.24 6.58 -8.74
N SER A 105 1.17 7.89 -8.53
CA SER A 105 2.35 8.75 -8.35
C SER A 105 3.13 8.46 -7.06
N GLU A 106 2.45 8.06 -5.98
CA GLU A 106 3.08 7.62 -4.74
C GLU A 106 3.78 6.27 -4.95
N LEU A 107 3.11 5.33 -5.62
CA LEU A 107 3.67 4.01 -5.95
C LEU A 107 4.91 4.14 -6.85
N GLN A 108 4.87 5.01 -7.86
CA GLN A 108 6.04 5.33 -8.69
C GLN A 108 7.20 5.90 -7.87
N SER A 109 6.91 6.74 -6.88
CA SER A 109 7.94 7.30 -6.01
C SER A 109 8.62 6.23 -5.15
N PHE A 110 7.86 5.27 -4.62
CA PHE A 110 8.43 4.12 -3.90
C PHE A 110 9.28 3.24 -4.80
N LEU A 111 8.81 2.95 -6.02
CA LEU A 111 9.56 2.18 -7.01
C LEU A 111 10.88 2.86 -7.37
N ARG A 112 10.88 4.19 -7.54
CA ARG A 112 12.11 4.96 -7.80
C ARG A 112 13.09 4.88 -6.63
N LEU A 113 12.62 5.10 -5.40
CA LEU A 113 13.45 4.98 -4.19
C LEU A 113 14.06 3.58 -4.05
N ALA A 114 13.25 2.55 -4.26
CA ALA A 114 13.68 1.16 -4.21
C ALA A 114 14.70 0.82 -5.32
N SER A 115 14.48 1.33 -6.54
CA SER A 115 15.38 1.10 -7.68
C SER A 115 16.75 1.76 -7.44
N ASN A 116 16.76 2.98 -6.91
CA ASN A 116 17.99 3.68 -6.54
C ASN A 116 18.76 2.92 -5.46
N PHE A 117 18.06 2.41 -4.44
CA PHE A 117 18.71 1.72 -3.34
C PHE A 117 19.28 0.34 -3.73
N ILE A 118 18.54 -0.45 -4.51
CA ILE A 118 18.90 -1.84 -4.81
C ILE A 118 19.69 -1.97 -6.12
N ALA A 119 19.23 -1.31 -7.18
CA ALA A 119 19.77 -1.45 -8.53
C ALA A 119 20.68 -0.29 -8.94
N GLY A 120 20.74 0.81 -8.17
CA GLY A 120 21.60 1.96 -8.44
C GLY A 120 21.12 2.86 -9.58
N GLY A 121 19.82 2.82 -9.93
CA GLY A 121 19.25 3.67 -10.97
C GLY A 121 17.78 4.02 -10.73
N ASP A 122 17.31 5.09 -11.37
CA ASP A 122 15.97 5.67 -11.10
C ASP A 122 14.81 4.89 -11.74
N ASN A 123 15.09 4.00 -12.68
CA ASN A 123 14.06 3.30 -13.44
C ASN A 123 14.02 1.80 -13.14
N TYR A 124 12.89 1.36 -12.59
CA TYR A 124 12.58 -0.04 -12.32
C TYR A 124 12.77 -0.95 -13.54
N THR A 125 12.34 -0.51 -14.72
CA THR A 125 12.40 -1.36 -15.93
C THR A 125 13.82 -1.59 -16.43
N GLN A 126 14.77 -0.78 -15.97
CA GLN A 126 16.19 -0.93 -16.28
C GLN A 126 16.92 -1.83 -15.27
N ALA A 127 16.29 -2.16 -14.14
CA ALA A 127 16.85 -3.12 -13.20
C ALA A 127 16.94 -4.51 -13.85
N GLN A 128 18.03 -5.23 -13.60
CA GLN A 128 18.20 -6.59 -14.08
C GLN A 128 17.09 -7.49 -13.52
N GLY A 129 16.57 -8.43 -14.33
CA GLY A 129 15.34 -9.17 -14.00
C GLY A 129 15.34 -9.87 -12.64
N GLY A 130 16.50 -10.30 -12.12
CA GLY A 130 16.58 -10.89 -10.77
C GLY A 130 16.58 -9.87 -9.63
N LEU A 131 16.97 -8.62 -9.89
CA LEU A 131 16.89 -7.51 -8.94
C LEU A 131 15.50 -6.84 -8.94
N GLN A 132 14.72 -7.00 -10.01
CA GLN A 132 13.36 -6.43 -10.11
C GLN A 132 12.45 -6.91 -8.97
N THR A 133 12.51 -8.18 -8.58
CA THR A 133 11.72 -8.72 -7.47
C THR A 133 12.17 -8.15 -6.12
N ALA A 134 13.48 -7.95 -5.93
CA ALA A 134 14.04 -7.30 -4.74
C ALA A 134 13.58 -5.83 -4.65
N VAL A 135 13.60 -5.11 -5.78
CA VAL A 135 13.10 -3.73 -5.87
C VAL A 135 11.60 -3.65 -5.53
N LEU A 136 10.78 -4.56 -6.04
CA LEU A 136 9.34 -4.62 -5.69
C LEU A 136 9.12 -4.86 -4.20
N ALA A 137 9.87 -5.78 -3.59
CA ALA A 137 9.76 -6.06 -2.15
C ALA A 137 10.16 -4.84 -1.31
N TYR A 138 11.22 -4.13 -1.70
CA TYR A 138 11.65 -2.91 -1.01
C TYR A 138 10.64 -1.77 -1.18
N ALA A 139 10.09 -1.58 -2.38
CA ALA A 139 9.04 -0.59 -2.60
C ALA A 139 7.78 -0.89 -1.77
N ALA A 140 7.44 -2.17 -1.58
CA ALA A 140 6.35 -2.57 -0.70
C ALA A 140 6.66 -2.26 0.78
N ALA A 141 7.91 -2.42 1.23
CA ALA A 141 8.31 -2.02 2.58
C ALA A 141 8.08 -0.53 2.83
N GLU A 142 8.55 0.35 1.93
CA GLU A 142 8.35 1.80 2.03
C GLU A 142 6.86 2.18 2.02
N ALA A 143 6.05 1.48 1.22
CA ALA A 143 4.60 1.66 1.22
C ALA A 143 3.97 1.29 2.58
N TYR A 144 4.31 0.14 3.16
CA TYR A 144 3.82 -0.26 4.48
C TYR A 144 4.28 0.67 5.60
N GLN A 145 5.52 1.17 5.54
CA GLN A 145 6.02 2.16 6.48
C GLN A 145 5.20 3.46 6.42
N LYS A 146 4.87 3.94 5.22
CA LYS A 146 4.01 5.12 5.06
C LYS A 146 2.60 4.89 5.60
N LEU A 147 2.04 3.70 5.42
CA LEU A 147 0.73 3.36 6.01
C LEU A 147 0.80 3.40 7.53
N ALA A 148 1.82 2.78 8.13
CA ALA A 148 2.01 2.82 9.58
C ALA A 148 2.06 4.26 10.10
N LEU A 149 2.76 5.17 9.40
CA LEU A 149 2.80 6.59 9.73
C LEU A 149 1.43 7.26 9.60
N ARG A 150 0.74 7.09 8.46
CA ARG A 150 -0.58 7.70 8.23
C ARG A 150 -1.62 7.26 9.28
N PHE A 151 -1.63 5.98 9.64
CA PHE A 151 -2.53 5.46 10.67
C PHE A 151 -2.11 5.92 12.07
N ALA A 152 -0.81 6.08 12.34
CA ALA A 152 -0.33 6.68 13.59
C ALA A 152 -0.73 8.16 13.73
N ASP A 153 -0.63 8.95 12.66
CA ASP A 153 -1.07 10.35 12.64
C ASP A 153 -2.58 10.45 12.87
N THR A 154 -3.37 9.64 12.15
CA THR A 154 -4.84 9.60 12.32
C THR A 154 -5.23 9.19 13.74
N PHE A 155 -4.50 8.23 14.32
CA PHE A 155 -4.69 7.83 15.71
C PHE A 155 -4.39 9.00 16.65
N SER A 156 -3.25 9.68 16.48
CA SER A 156 -2.88 10.86 17.28
C SER A 156 -3.90 11.99 17.19
N ASP A 157 -4.38 12.32 15.98
CA ASP A 157 -5.32 13.41 15.75
C ASP A 157 -6.73 13.13 16.33
N THR A 158 -7.11 11.86 16.42
CA THR A 158 -8.40 11.46 17.00
C THR A 158 -8.40 11.61 18.53
N TYR A 159 -7.25 11.58 19.20
CA TYR A 159 -7.14 11.81 20.65
C TYR A 159 -7.20 13.29 21.02
N LYS A 160 -8.41 13.87 21.00
CA LYS A 160 -8.72 15.06 21.79
C LYS A 160 -8.87 14.65 23.26
N MET A 161 -7.79 14.68 24.06
CA MET A 161 -7.69 14.69 25.55
C MET A 161 -8.65 13.84 26.45
N GLN A 162 -9.64 13.12 25.93
CA GLN A 162 -10.75 12.50 26.66
C GLN A 162 -11.06 11.06 26.23
N ASP A 163 -10.51 10.57 25.11
CA ASP A 163 -10.66 9.17 24.68
C ASP A 163 -9.47 8.32 25.17
N LEU A 164 -9.75 7.10 25.65
CA LEU A 164 -8.73 6.13 26.07
C LEU A 164 -8.04 5.48 24.86
N PRO A 165 -6.75 5.10 24.96
CA PRO A 165 -6.05 4.33 23.92
C PRO A 165 -6.81 3.05 23.57
N ASP A 166 -7.24 2.93 22.31
CA ASP A 166 -7.90 1.73 21.81
C ASP A 166 -6.84 0.76 21.33
N ALA A 167 -6.60 -0.28 22.14
CA ALA A 167 -5.57 -1.30 21.90
C ALA A 167 -5.76 -2.05 20.57
N GLU A 168 -6.98 -2.09 20.00
CA GLU A 168 -7.20 -2.74 18.71
C GLU A 168 -6.66 -1.91 17.53
N ARG A 169 -6.71 -0.58 17.63
CA ARG A 169 -6.16 0.31 16.59
C ARG A 169 -4.65 0.30 16.57
N GLU A 170 -4.02 0.19 17.75
CA GLU A 170 -2.57 0.07 17.86
C GLU A 170 -2.03 -1.19 17.17
N LYS A 171 -2.76 -2.32 17.28
CA LYS A 171 -2.39 -3.59 16.62
C LYS A 171 -2.23 -3.44 15.10
N ILE A 172 -3.05 -2.61 14.46
CA ILE A 172 -2.99 -2.36 13.01
C ILE A 172 -1.68 -1.64 12.64
N ILE A 173 -1.28 -0.64 13.44
CA ILE A 173 -0.03 0.10 13.22
C ILE A 173 1.17 -0.85 13.39
N VAL A 174 1.16 -1.66 14.45
CA VAL A 174 2.21 -2.66 14.70
C VAL A 174 2.28 -3.69 13.56
N GLN A 175 1.14 -4.14 13.05
CA GLN A 175 1.08 -5.05 11.92
C GLN A 175 1.72 -4.45 10.66
N PHE A 176 1.42 -3.18 10.32
CA PHE A 176 2.04 -2.53 9.17
C PHE A 176 3.55 -2.33 9.35
N LYS A 177 4.02 -1.98 10.55
CA LYS A 177 5.46 -1.90 10.84
C LYS A 177 6.14 -3.26 10.64
N LYS A 178 5.54 -4.33 11.16
CA LYS A 178 6.05 -5.69 10.98
C LYS A 178 6.10 -6.10 9.51
N SER A 179 5.01 -5.89 8.75
CA SER A 179 4.98 -6.19 7.31
C SER A 179 6.01 -5.38 6.51
N SER A 180 6.30 -4.14 6.94
CA SER A 180 7.37 -3.33 6.37
C SER A 180 8.75 -3.97 6.61
N GLU A 181 9.04 -4.41 7.83
CA GLU A 181 10.31 -5.07 8.18
C GLU A 181 10.49 -6.40 7.44
N GLU A 182 9.43 -7.21 7.39
CA GLU A 182 9.41 -8.48 6.64
C GLU A 182 9.67 -8.25 5.13
N ALA A 183 9.00 -7.27 4.52
CA ALA A 183 9.23 -6.92 3.12
C ALA A 183 10.66 -6.40 2.87
N ARG A 184 11.24 -5.64 3.81
CA ARG A 184 12.61 -5.12 3.69
C ARG A 184 13.65 -6.23 3.82
N THR A 185 13.45 -7.15 4.75
CA THR A 185 14.33 -8.32 4.92
C THR A 185 14.24 -9.27 3.72
N GLU A 186 13.05 -9.50 3.19
CA GLU A 186 12.83 -10.23 1.93
C GLU A 186 13.60 -9.58 0.77
N ALA A 187 13.50 -8.25 0.61
CA ALA A 187 14.19 -7.52 -0.43
C ALA A 187 15.71 -7.67 -0.36
N MET A 188 16.28 -7.56 0.85
CA MET A 188 17.72 -7.71 1.05
C MET A 188 18.18 -9.15 0.79
N LYS A 189 17.38 -10.14 1.20
CA LYS A 189 17.66 -11.54 0.90
C LYS A 189 17.68 -11.79 -0.62
N LEU A 190 16.65 -11.34 -1.34
CA LEU A 190 16.58 -11.49 -2.79
C LEU A 190 17.73 -10.79 -3.52
N ARG A 191 18.14 -9.61 -3.02
CA ARG A 191 19.32 -8.91 -3.53
C ARG A 191 20.60 -9.71 -3.29
N ASN A 192 20.82 -10.21 -2.08
CA ASN A 192 22.00 -11.00 -1.75
C ASN A 192 22.04 -12.29 -2.56
N ASP A 193 20.93 -13.04 -2.62
CA ASP A 193 20.79 -14.25 -3.43
C ASP A 193 21.13 -13.99 -4.90
N PHE A 194 20.77 -12.82 -5.44
CA PHE A 194 21.11 -12.43 -6.81
C PHE A 194 22.62 -12.29 -7.03
N TYR A 195 23.32 -11.61 -6.11
CA TYR A 195 24.77 -11.41 -6.22
C TYR A 195 25.55 -12.68 -5.88
N GLU A 196 25.15 -13.41 -4.84
CA GLU A 196 25.82 -14.62 -4.36
C GLU A 196 25.73 -15.77 -5.37
N ASN A 197 24.54 -16.03 -5.93
CA ASN A 197 24.34 -17.15 -6.87
C ASN A 197 24.85 -16.85 -8.29
N ARG A 198 24.93 -15.58 -8.71
CA ARG A 198 25.43 -15.22 -10.07
C ARG A 198 26.92 -14.91 -10.13
N GLN A 199 27.54 -14.43 -9.06
CA GLN A 199 28.99 -14.17 -9.04
C GLN A 199 29.82 -15.36 -8.56
N GLY A 200 29.19 -16.48 -8.17
CA GLY A 200 29.88 -17.72 -7.83
C GLY A 200 30.81 -17.62 -6.61
N GLN A 201 30.87 -16.49 -5.90
CA GLN A 201 31.77 -16.31 -4.75
C GLN A 201 31.33 -17.12 -3.53
N ALA A 202 30.02 -17.38 -3.37
CA ALA A 202 29.51 -18.21 -2.28
C ALA A 202 29.76 -19.72 -2.50
N LEU A 203 29.90 -20.15 -3.76
CA LEU A 203 30.18 -21.53 -4.15
C LEU A 203 31.65 -21.78 -4.52
N ALA A 204 32.46 -20.74 -4.64
CA ALA A 204 33.89 -20.87 -4.83
C ALA A 204 34.47 -21.46 -3.54
N PRO A 205 34.98 -22.70 -3.56
CA PRO A 205 35.59 -23.24 -2.36
C PRO A 205 36.81 -22.38 -2.03
N LEU A 206 36.88 -21.89 -0.79
CA LEU A 206 38.08 -21.24 -0.22
C LEU A 206 39.20 -22.27 -0.04
N PHE A 207 39.63 -22.95 -1.11
CA PHE A 207 40.90 -23.66 -1.13
C PHE A 207 41.97 -22.65 -1.52
N GLY A 208 42.38 -21.84 -0.55
CA GLY A 208 43.69 -21.20 -0.60
C GLY A 208 44.74 -22.28 -0.38
N THR A 209 45.32 -22.82 -1.46
CA THR A 209 46.54 -23.63 -1.32
C THR A 209 47.65 -22.70 -0.85
N ASN A 210 47.93 -22.69 0.46
CA ASN A 210 49.19 -22.20 0.98
C ASN A 210 50.29 -23.11 0.41
N LEU A 211 50.89 -22.71 -0.71
CA LEU A 211 52.12 -23.30 -1.20
C LEU A 211 53.21 -22.95 -0.18
N GLY A 212 53.40 -23.86 0.79
CA GLY A 212 54.51 -23.79 1.72
C GLY A 212 55.81 -23.79 0.93
N ASN A 213 56.49 -22.66 0.89
CA ASN A 213 57.76 -22.53 0.19
C ASN A 213 58.84 -23.17 1.05
N VAL A 214 59.14 -24.45 0.80
CA VAL A 214 60.26 -25.15 1.44
C VAL A 214 61.55 -24.59 0.81
N ARG A 215 62.36 -23.89 1.61
CA ARG A 215 63.70 -23.48 1.16
C ARG A 215 64.55 -24.71 0.95
N ASP A 216 65.18 -24.81 -0.23
CA ASP A 216 66.24 -25.78 -0.48
C ASP A 216 67.42 -25.50 0.47
N VAL A 217 67.62 -26.40 1.43
CA VAL A 217 68.79 -26.38 2.31
C VAL A 217 69.89 -27.19 1.61
N ALA A 218 70.90 -26.50 1.07
CA ALA A 218 72.07 -27.16 0.52
C ALA A 218 72.84 -27.92 1.62
N PRO A 219 73.35 -29.13 1.35
CA PRO A 219 74.11 -29.88 2.34
C PRO A 219 75.44 -29.17 2.67
N ASN A 220 75.74 -29.07 3.97
CA ASN A 220 77.01 -28.53 4.46
C ASN A 220 78.17 -29.39 3.92
N ARG A 221 79.15 -28.72 3.29
CA ARG A 221 80.43 -29.31 2.90
C ARG A 221 81.45 -29.16 4.01
#